data_AF-A0A2C3TCG9-F1
#
_entry.id   AF-A0A2C3TCG9-F1
#
_cell.length_a   1.000
_cell.length_b   1.000
_cell.length_c   1.000
_cell.angle_alpha   90.00
_cell.angle_beta   90.00
_cell.angle_gamma   90.00
#
_symmetry.space_group_name_H-M   'P 1'
#
loop_
_entity.id
_entity.type
_entity.pdbx_description
1 polymer ?
#
loop_
_entity_poly.entity_id
_entity_poly.type
_entity_poly.pdbx_seq_one_letter_code
_entity_poly.pdbx_strand_id
1 'polypeptide(L)'
;MKRGIIVDIPNEYDNLLWKVLKPIDITLFDWRVENEESYFRLPDGLGSELFSEDNKVMSGLELKKLIKDNIYYLIFADLKAYPKGEVLEEIETYEEFTESKCEVVVLVADGDYIHIYAKDPKAIELMYENALNQGFYVEYVTDENDGRTRLSV
;
A
#
# COMPACT_ATOMS: atom_id res chain seq x y z
N MET A 1 18.08 -5.35 9.06
CA MET A 1 16.75 -5.90 9.40
C MET A 1 15.84 -5.75 8.18
N LYS A 2 14.85 -6.64 7.98
CA LYS A 2 13.85 -6.45 6.91
C LYS A 2 12.82 -5.43 7.39
N ARG A 3 12.67 -4.33 6.65
CA ARG A 3 11.70 -3.26 6.89
C ARG A 3 10.41 -3.45 6.09
N GLY A 4 10.50 -4.17 4.98
CA GLY A 4 9.44 -4.21 3.99
C GLY A 4 9.81 -4.93 2.70
N ILE A 5 9.05 -4.65 1.64
CA ILE A 5 9.31 -5.08 0.27
C ILE A 5 9.11 -3.93 -0.71
N ILE A 6 9.79 -4.00 -1.85
CA ILE A 6 9.47 -3.21 -3.04
C ILE A 6 9.12 -4.18 -4.17
N VAL A 7 8.00 -3.93 -4.84
CA VAL A 7 7.46 -4.77 -5.91
C VAL A 7 7.36 -3.94 -7.16
N ASP A 8 8.05 -4.35 -8.23
CA ASP A 8 7.87 -3.70 -9.53
C ASP A 8 6.50 -4.12 -10.09
N ILE A 9 5.75 -3.14 -10.55
CA ILE A 9 4.42 -3.34 -11.12
C ILE A 9 4.41 -2.92 -12.58
N PRO A 10 3.61 -3.59 -13.42
CA PRO A 10 3.35 -3.10 -14.76
C PRO A 10 2.50 -1.82 -14.66
N ASN A 11 2.89 -0.81 -15.43
CA ASN A 11 2.13 0.43 -15.60
C ASN A 11 0.89 0.18 -16.49
N GLU A 12 -0.09 -0.54 -15.92
CA GLU A 12 -1.31 -1.01 -16.60
C GLU A 12 -2.55 -0.95 -15.70
N TYR A 13 -3.72 -1.28 -16.27
CA TYR A 13 -4.97 -1.34 -15.53
C TYR A 13 -5.19 -2.71 -14.90
N ASP A 14 -5.15 -2.78 -13.57
CA ASP A 14 -5.29 -4.04 -12.84
C ASP A 14 -5.68 -3.78 -11.38
N ASN A 15 -5.77 -4.83 -10.55
CA ASN A 15 -6.01 -4.73 -9.11
C ASN A 15 -4.74 -4.92 -8.28
N LEU A 16 -3.66 -4.21 -8.64
CA LEU A 16 -2.30 -4.41 -8.15
C LEU A 16 -2.17 -4.33 -6.62
N LEU A 17 -2.83 -3.36 -5.95
CA LEU A 17 -2.79 -3.27 -4.48
C LEU A 17 -3.34 -4.54 -3.84
N TRP A 18 -4.44 -5.10 -4.37
CA TRP A 18 -4.98 -6.36 -3.86
C TRP A 18 -4.05 -7.53 -4.14
N LYS A 19 -3.47 -7.61 -5.34
CA LYS A 19 -2.55 -8.70 -5.70
C LYS A 19 -1.37 -8.78 -4.73
N VAL A 20 -0.83 -7.65 -4.29
CA VAL A 20 0.30 -7.62 -3.34
C VAL A 20 -0.16 -7.82 -1.89
N LEU A 21 -1.24 -7.16 -1.45
CA LEU A 21 -1.69 -7.17 -0.05
C LEU A 21 -2.54 -8.38 0.37
N LYS A 22 -3.08 -9.18 -0.58
CA LYS A 22 -3.96 -10.32 -0.26
C LYS A 22 -3.44 -11.34 0.77
N PRO A 23 -2.12 -11.55 1.01
CA PRO A 23 -1.65 -12.49 2.02
C PRO A 23 -1.86 -12.03 3.46
N ILE A 24 -2.05 -10.73 3.69
CA ILE A 24 -2.29 -10.16 5.02
C ILE A 24 -3.77 -9.84 5.19
N ASP A 25 -4.28 -9.94 6.42
CA ASP A 25 -5.66 -9.57 6.72
C ASP A 25 -5.79 -8.06 6.93
N ILE A 26 -5.87 -7.32 5.82
CA ILE A 26 -6.03 -5.87 5.83
C ILE A 26 -7.32 -5.39 6.54
N THR A 27 -8.27 -6.30 6.82
CA THR A 27 -9.53 -5.96 7.50
C THR A 27 -9.38 -5.78 9.01
N LEU A 28 -8.20 -6.11 9.55
CA LEU A 28 -7.84 -5.88 10.97
C LEU A 28 -7.50 -4.42 11.28
N PHE A 29 -7.37 -3.57 10.26
CA PHE A 29 -6.92 -2.20 10.38
C PHE A 29 -7.99 -1.18 9.97
N ASP A 30 -7.82 0.04 10.45
CA ASP A 30 -8.34 1.25 9.83
C ASP A 30 -7.19 1.90 9.05
N TRP A 31 -7.50 2.42 7.87
CA TRP A 31 -6.52 2.91 6.91
C TRP A 31 -6.65 4.41 6.77
N ARG A 32 -5.57 5.12 7.01
CA ARG A 32 -5.41 6.47 6.49
C ARG A 32 -5.04 6.38 5.01
N VAL A 33 -5.71 7.15 4.19
CA VAL A 33 -5.59 7.16 2.74
C VAL A 33 -5.41 8.60 2.31
N GLU A 34 -4.26 8.93 1.72
CA GLU A 34 -4.12 10.22 1.06
C GLU A 34 -4.57 10.11 -0.39
N ASN A 35 -5.29 11.13 -0.85
CA ASN A 35 -5.69 11.21 -2.23
C ASN A 35 -4.51 11.74 -3.05
N GLU A 36 -3.87 10.82 -3.77
CA GLU A 36 -2.77 11.13 -4.67
C GLU A 36 -3.28 11.06 -6.12
N GLU A 37 -2.81 10.10 -6.92
CA GLU A 37 -3.16 10.00 -8.33
C GLU A 37 -3.48 8.55 -8.70
N SER A 38 -4.74 8.15 -8.51
CA SER A 38 -5.22 6.83 -8.88
C SER A 38 -6.68 6.89 -9.30
N TYR A 39 -7.06 6.09 -10.29
CA TYR A 39 -8.36 6.22 -10.96
C TYR A 39 -9.01 4.87 -11.22
N PHE A 40 -10.33 4.81 -11.12
CA PHE A 40 -11.06 3.63 -11.61
C PHE A 40 -10.89 3.46 -13.11
N ARG A 41 -10.85 2.21 -13.59
CA ARG A 41 -10.94 1.91 -15.02
C ARG A 41 -12.40 1.72 -15.41
N LEU A 42 -12.91 2.61 -16.28
CA LEU A 42 -14.22 2.47 -16.93
C LEU A 42 -14.06 1.83 -18.33
N PRO A 43 -15.11 1.43 -19.05
CA PRO A 43 -14.97 0.90 -20.40
C PRO A 43 -14.31 1.89 -21.39
N ASP A 44 -14.64 3.17 -21.27
CA ASP A 44 -14.32 4.25 -22.21
C ASP A 44 -13.14 5.15 -21.78
N GLY A 45 -12.62 4.99 -20.57
CA GLY A 45 -11.45 5.75 -20.11
C GLY A 45 -11.11 5.56 -18.64
N LEU A 46 -10.47 6.58 -18.08
CA LEU A 46 -10.34 6.73 -16.63
C LEU A 46 -11.66 7.26 -16.07
N GLY A 47 -12.06 6.71 -14.93
CA GLY A 47 -13.20 7.16 -14.15
C GLY A 47 -12.82 8.22 -13.14
N SER A 48 -13.60 8.29 -12.06
CA SER A 48 -13.25 9.09 -10.89
C SER A 48 -11.98 8.57 -10.21
N GLU A 49 -11.45 9.39 -9.32
CA GLU A 49 -10.37 9.00 -8.42
C GLU A 49 -10.76 7.75 -7.62
N LEU A 50 -9.79 6.87 -7.40
CA LEU A 50 -9.95 5.63 -6.64
C LEU A 50 -10.12 5.93 -5.15
N PHE A 51 -9.39 6.93 -4.66
CA PHE A 51 -9.47 7.46 -3.31
C PHE A 51 -10.00 8.90 -3.36
N SER A 52 -10.87 9.28 -2.43
CA SER A 52 -11.54 10.59 -2.44
C SER A 52 -10.89 11.54 -1.45
N GLU A 53 -10.73 12.82 -1.81
CA GLU A 53 -10.27 13.87 -0.88
C GLU A 53 -11.17 13.97 0.37
N ASP A 54 -12.46 13.73 0.22
CA ASP A 54 -13.45 13.81 1.29
C ASP A 54 -13.36 12.64 2.27
N ASN A 55 -12.65 11.56 1.91
CA ASN A 55 -12.57 10.35 2.72
C ASN A 55 -11.13 9.87 2.93
N LYS A 56 -10.44 10.55 3.84
CA LYS A 56 -9.05 10.24 4.23
C LYS A 56 -8.91 9.01 5.13
N VAL A 57 -10.02 8.40 5.57
CA VAL A 57 -10.01 7.25 6.47
C VAL A 57 -10.98 6.19 5.95
N MET A 58 -10.50 4.96 5.83
CA MET A 58 -11.30 3.82 5.37
C MET A 58 -11.14 2.66 6.32
N SER A 59 -12.23 1.96 6.63
CA SER A 59 -12.08 0.67 7.30
C SER A 59 -11.39 -0.33 6.37
N GLY A 60 -10.65 -1.27 6.94
CA GLY A 60 -10.00 -2.32 6.15
C GLY A 60 -10.97 -3.18 5.32
N LEU A 61 -12.24 -3.26 5.73
CA LEU A 61 -13.27 -3.93 4.94
C LEU A 61 -13.65 -3.13 3.69
N GLU A 62 -13.81 -1.81 3.81
CA GLU A 62 -14.09 -0.92 2.69
C GLU A 62 -12.91 -0.89 1.72
N LEU A 63 -11.68 -0.76 2.25
CA LEU A 63 -10.48 -0.79 1.43
C LEU A 63 -10.38 -2.11 0.67
N LYS A 64 -10.56 -3.25 1.36
CA LYS A 64 -10.52 -4.58 0.71
C LYS A 64 -11.51 -4.68 -0.43
N LYS A 65 -12.76 -4.25 -0.23
CA LYS A 65 -13.78 -4.25 -1.28
C LYS A 65 -13.36 -3.37 -2.46
N LEU A 66 -12.87 -2.17 -2.16
CA LEU A 66 -12.40 -1.20 -3.15
C LEU A 66 -11.29 -1.79 -4.02
N ILE A 67 -10.20 -2.27 -3.43
CA ILE A 67 -9.01 -2.70 -4.18
C ILE A 67 -9.14 -4.09 -4.79
N LYS A 68 -10.02 -4.95 -4.27
CA LYS A 68 -10.22 -6.32 -4.76
C LYS A 68 -11.20 -6.39 -5.92
N ASP A 69 -12.32 -5.68 -5.79
CA ASP A 69 -13.47 -5.87 -6.67
C ASP A 69 -13.46 -4.91 -7.88
N ASN A 70 -12.46 -4.03 -7.97
CA ASN A 70 -12.31 -3.06 -9.05
C ASN A 70 -10.97 -3.21 -9.78
N ILE A 71 -10.95 -2.75 -11.03
CA ILE A 71 -9.74 -2.53 -11.83
C ILE A 71 -9.49 -1.03 -11.86
N TYR A 72 -8.24 -0.62 -11.68
CA TYR A 72 -7.86 0.78 -11.57
C TYR A 72 -6.51 1.04 -12.22
N TYR A 73 -6.24 2.32 -12.45
CA TYR A 73 -4.94 2.84 -12.82
C TYR A 73 -4.29 3.44 -11.58
N LEU A 74 -3.07 3.03 -11.29
CA LEU A 74 -2.38 3.32 -10.03
C LEU A 74 -1.07 4.04 -10.34
N ILE A 75 -1.05 5.38 -10.23
CA ILE A 75 0.17 6.18 -10.45
C ILE A 75 0.80 6.48 -9.10
N PHE A 76 0.02 7.10 -8.20
CA PHE A 76 0.41 7.39 -6.83
C PHE A 76 -0.66 6.92 -5.83
N ALA A 77 -0.20 6.41 -4.68
CA ALA A 77 -1.04 6.12 -3.54
C ALA A 77 -0.21 6.12 -2.26
N ASP A 78 -0.79 6.64 -1.18
CA ASP A 78 -0.21 6.60 0.16
C ASP A 78 -1.26 6.08 1.15
N LEU A 79 -1.03 4.87 1.65
CA LEU A 79 -1.91 4.18 2.58
C LEU A 79 -1.16 3.79 3.84
N LYS A 80 -1.74 4.07 5.01
CA LYS A 80 -1.16 3.77 6.32
C LYS A 80 -2.16 3.04 7.20
N ALA A 81 -1.81 1.86 7.67
CA ALA A 81 -2.69 0.96 8.40
C ALA A 81 -2.47 1.05 9.91
N TYR A 82 -3.53 1.26 10.67
CA TYR A 82 -3.52 1.33 12.13
C TYR A 82 -4.46 0.27 12.71
N PRO A 83 -4.13 -0.37 13.83
CA PRO A 83 -5.07 -1.24 14.53
C PRO A 83 -6.38 -0.50 14.82
N LYS A 84 -7.51 -1.22 14.77
CA LYS A 84 -8.83 -0.61 14.99
C LYS A 84 -8.91 0.12 16.33
N GLY A 85 -9.42 1.35 16.28
CA GLY A 85 -9.61 2.21 17.45
C GLY A 85 -8.34 2.94 17.92
N GLU A 86 -7.21 2.76 17.26
CA GLU A 86 -6.01 3.59 17.47
C GLU A 86 -6.14 4.96 16.79
N VAL A 87 -5.27 5.89 17.17
CA VAL A 87 -5.19 7.20 16.54
C VAL A 87 -4.44 7.09 15.21
N LEU A 88 -5.05 7.57 14.13
CA LEU A 88 -4.45 7.61 12.79
C LEU A 88 -3.54 8.83 12.64
N GLU A 89 -2.45 8.82 13.41
CA GLU A 89 -1.43 9.87 13.39
C GLU A 89 -0.72 9.97 12.04
N GLU A 90 -0.29 11.16 11.67
CA GLU A 90 0.52 11.35 10.47
C GLU A 90 1.96 10.93 10.76
N ILE A 91 2.56 10.18 9.84
CA ILE A 91 3.95 9.73 9.92
C ILE A 91 4.65 10.13 8.62
N GLU A 92 5.79 10.77 8.75
CA GLU A 92 6.61 11.25 7.65
C GLU A 92 7.91 10.47 7.52
N THR A 93 8.44 9.87 8.59
CA THR A 93 9.75 9.20 8.59
C THR A 93 9.66 7.74 8.99
N TYR A 94 10.71 6.96 8.69
CA TYR A 94 10.78 5.56 9.13
C TYR A 94 10.86 5.46 10.65
N GLU A 95 11.59 6.36 11.31
CA GLU A 95 11.67 6.46 12.76
C GLU A 95 10.28 6.66 13.37
N GLU A 96 9.51 7.64 12.88
CA GLU A 96 8.13 7.87 13.31
C GLU A 96 7.25 6.64 13.07
N PHE A 97 7.37 5.99 11.91
CA PHE A 97 6.67 4.73 11.66
C PHE A 97 7.01 3.69 12.73
N THR A 98 8.28 3.48 13.07
CA THR A 98 8.68 2.49 14.08
C THR A 98 8.13 2.79 15.47
N GLU A 99 8.04 4.07 15.85
CA GLU A 99 7.54 4.53 17.16
C GLU A 99 6.00 4.60 17.24
N SER A 100 5.34 4.76 16.09
CA SER A 100 3.88 4.90 15.96
C SER A 100 3.10 3.61 16.23
N LYS A 101 1.76 3.71 16.19
CA LYS A 101 0.86 2.55 16.09
C LYS A 101 0.58 2.07 14.67
N CYS A 102 1.14 2.73 13.65
CA CYS A 102 1.03 2.26 12.28
C CYS A 102 1.74 0.91 12.12
N GLU A 103 1.10 -0.05 11.48
CA GLU A 103 1.61 -1.42 11.30
C GLU A 103 2.09 -1.68 9.87
N VAL A 104 1.48 -1.01 8.89
CA VAL A 104 1.79 -1.17 7.47
C VAL A 104 1.73 0.19 6.77
N VAL A 105 2.73 0.50 5.94
CA VAL A 105 2.72 1.65 5.04
C VAL A 105 2.81 1.13 3.60
N VAL A 106 1.98 1.62 2.71
CA VAL A 106 1.96 1.27 1.28
C VAL A 106 2.10 2.55 0.48
N LEU A 107 3.16 2.62 -0.32
CA LEU A 107 3.48 3.76 -1.17
C LEU A 107 3.57 3.28 -2.61
N VAL A 108 2.89 3.95 -3.51
CA VAL A 108 2.97 3.71 -4.95
C VAL A 108 3.48 4.97 -5.61
N ALA A 109 4.44 4.84 -6.51
CA ALA A 109 4.99 5.97 -7.23
C ALA A 109 5.19 5.66 -8.71
N ASP A 110 4.89 6.65 -9.54
CA ASP A 110 5.06 6.66 -11.00
C ASP A 110 4.37 5.53 -11.77
N GLY A 111 3.54 4.72 -11.09
CA GLY A 111 2.94 3.49 -11.64
C GLY A 111 3.94 2.36 -11.90
N ASP A 112 5.14 2.45 -11.34
CA ASP A 112 6.24 1.51 -11.62
C ASP A 112 6.56 0.57 -10.45
N TYR A 113 6.30 0.98 -9.21
CA TYR A 113 6.55 0.13 -8.05
C TYR A 113 5.60 0.40 -6.87
N ILE A 114 5.39 -0.64 -6.07
CA ILE A 114 4.73 -0.58 -4.76
C ILE A 114 5.79 -0.83 -3.69
N HIS A 115 6.02 0.17 -2.84
CA HIS A 115 6.90 0.08 -1.69
C HIS A 115 6.06 -0.13 -0.43
N ILE A 116 6.27 -1.25 0.27
CA ILE A 116 5.50 -1.60 1.47
C ILE A 116 6.44 -1.75 2.65
N TYR A 117 6.19 -1.01 3.73
CA TYR A 117 6.80 -1.22 5.03
C TYR A 117 5.82 -1.96 5.94
N ALA A 118 6.32 -2.90 6.74
CA ALA A 118 5.49 -3.60 7.71
C ALA A 118 6.29 -3.94 8.97
N LYS A 119 5.64 -3.88 10.14
CA LYS A 119 6.28 -4.23 11.42
C LYS A 119 6.35 -5.73 11.66
N ASP A 120 5.35 -6.50 11.20
CA ASP A 120 5.33 -7.95 11.33
C ASP A 120 6.26 -8.60 10.28
N PRO A 121 7.37 -9.26 10.68
CA PRO A 121 8.26 -9.93 9.74
C PRO A 121 7.54 -11.04 8.96
N LYS A 122 6.54 -11.69 9.55
CA LYS A 122 5.77 -12.73 8.86
C LYS A 122 4.92 -12.14 7.73
N ALA A 123 4.34 -10.96 7.95
CA ALA A 123 3.62 -10.23 6.90
C ALA A 123 4.54 -9.90 5.71
N ILE A 124 5.77 -9.45 5.98
CA ILE A 124 6.79 -9.20 4.95
C ILE A 124 7.05 -10.45 4.12
N GLU A 125 7.34 -11.60 4.76
CA GLU A 125 7.60 -12.85 4.03
C GLU A 125 6.40 -13.30 3.19
N LEU A 126 5.19 -13.24 3.76
CA LEU A 126 3.98 -13.64 3.05
C LEU A 126 3.73 -12.78 1.81
N MET A 127 3.94 -11.46 1.89
CA MET A 127 3.81 -10.57 0.74
C MET A 127 4.92 -10.81 -0.29
N TYR A 128 6.16 -11.04 0.15
CA TYR A 128 7.30 -11.35 -0.71
C TYR A 128 7.06 -12.65 -1.52
N GLU A 129 6.76 -13.75 -0.84
CA GLU A 129 6.49 -15.05 -1.49
C GLU A 129 5.31 -14.95 -2.45
N ASN A 130 4.28 -14.20 -2.07
CA ASN A 130 3.11 -13.97 -2.92
C ASN A 130 3.43 -13.15 -4.18
N ALA A 131 4.27 -12.13 -4.08
CA ALA A 131 4.71 -11.35 -5.23
C ALA A 131 5.53 -12.23 -6.20
N LEU A 132 6.49 -13.00 -5.67
CA LEU A 132 7.26 -13.98 -6.45
C LEU A 132 6.37 -15.01 -7.15
N ASN A 133 5.40 -15.59 -6.44
CA ASN A 133 4.49 -16.59 -7.00
C ASN A 133 3.57 -16.04 -8.10
N GLN A 134 3.36 -14.72 -8.13
CA GLN A 134 2.63 -14.04 -9.19
C GLN A 134 3.52 -13.63 -10.37
N GLY A 135 4.84 -13.83 -10.26
CA GLY A 135 5.81 -13.48 -11.29
C GLY A 135 6.25 -12.02 -11.27
N PHE A 136 5.94 -11.27 -10.20
CA PHE A 136 6.47 -9.93 -10.04
C PHE A 136 7.96 -9.98 -9.66
N TYR A 137 8.70 -8.96 -10.08
CA TYR A 137 9.99 -8.68 -9.49
C TYR A 137 9.75 -8.09 -8.09
N VAL A 138 10.46 -8.60 -7.09
CA VAL A 138 10.31 -8.17 -5.70
C VAL A 138 11.63 -8.28 -4.96
N GLU A 139 11.94 -7.24 -4.18
CA GLU A 139 13.09 -7.19 -3.29
C GLU A 139 12.67 -6.88 -1.86
N TYR A 140 13.51 -7.28 -0.90
CA TYR A 140 13.35 -6.83 0.47
C TYR A 140 13.89 -5.41 0.62
N VAL A 141 13.16 -4.62 1.39
CA VAL A 141 13.63 -3.32 1.89
C VAL A 141 14.29 -3.56 3.24
N THR A 142 15.48 -3.01 3.42
CA THR A 142 16.36 -3.26 4.56
C THR A 142 17.04 -1.97 5.00
N ASP A 143 17.64 -1.96 6.19
CA ASP A 143 18.42 -0.81 6.67
C ASP A 143 19.58 -0.39 5.73
N GLU A 144 20.06 -1.30 4.89
CA GLU A 144 21.24 -1.09 4.04
C GLU A 144 20.90 -0.56 2.64
N ASN A 145 19.69 -0.85 2.14
CA ASN A 145 19.25 -0.49 0.79
C ASN A 145 18.07 0.50 0.75
N ASP A 146 17.47 0.82 1.90
CA ASP A 146 16.40 1.80 1.99
C ASP A 146 16.95 3.23 1.93
N GLY A 147 16.85 3.84 0.75
CA GLY A 147 17.26 5.22 0.51
C GLY A 147 16.18 6.27 0.83
N ARG A 148 14.99 5.88 1.30
CA ARG A 148 13.89 6.82 1.52
C ARG A 148 14.15 7.66 2.77
N THR A 149 13.96 8.96 2.64
CA THR A 149 13.96 9.90 3.77
C THR A 149 12.55 10.23 4.26
N ARG A 150 11.53 9.91 3.45
CA ARG A 150 10.12 10.13 3.77
C ARG A 150 9.24 8.93 3.41
N LEU A 151 8.20 8.73 4.21
CA LEU A 151 7.13 7.75 4.03
C LEU A 151 5.86 8.38 3.45
N SER A 152 6.04 9.19 2.41
CA SER A 152 4.98 9.76 1.57
C SER A 152 5.45 9.77 0.12
N VAL A 153 4.52 9.81 -0.83
CA VAL A 153 4.82 10.03 -2.26
C VAL A 153 4.47 11.43 -2.71
#